data_AF-A0A2S1YKP1-F1
#
_entry.id   AF-A0A2S1YKP1-F1
#
_cell.length_a   1.000
_cell.length_b   1.000
_cell.length_c   1.000
_cell.angle_alpha   90.00
_cell.angle_beta   90.00
_cell.angle_gamma   90.00
#
_symmetry.space_group_name_H-M   'P 1'
#
loop_
_entity.id
_entity.type
_entity.pdbx_description
1 polymer ?
#
loop_
_entity_poly.entity_id
_entity_poly.type
_entity_poly.pdbx_seq_one_letter_code
_entity_poly.pdbx_strand_id
1 'polypeptide(L)'
;MEKHELLINQIAQDKIDFDFGAQLLLDKNHSFEQLFKTLHFYILNSIPDKIDYNSETYQTALNTIPLKPTYTPIVILQRFPTKIAFKKLASLPSNESQKIIISLLWIFKITDTERRNTECKNGCDHFWHELD
;
A
#
# COMPACT_ATOMS: atom_id res chain seq x y z
N MET A 1 16.03 -3.17 -7.39
CA MET A 1 15.03 -2.86 -6.35
C MET A 1 15.75 -2.57 -5.04
N GLU A 2 15.38 -1.50 -4.34
CA GLU A 2 15.95 -1.13 -3.04
C GLU A 2 15.51 -2.09 -1.91
N LYS A 3 16.19 -2.09 -0.77
CA LYS A 3 15.90 -3.02 0.35
C LYS A 3 14.48 -2.87 0.92
N HIS A 4 13.95 -1.65 0.99
CA HIS A 4 12.59 -1.42 1.50
C HIS A 4 11.53 -1.85 0.49
N GLU A 5 11.78 -1.66 -0.81
CA GLU A 5 10.91 -2.13 -1.89
C GLU A 5 10.82 -3.67 -1.86
N LEU A 6 11.95 -4.37 -1.74
CA LEU A 6 11.97 -5.82 -1.64
C LEU A 6 11.12 -6.31 -0.45
N LEU A 7 11.27 -5.69 0.73
CA LEU A 7 10.48 -6.04 1.91
C LEU A 7 8.99 -5.75 1.71
N ILE A 8 8.63 -4.58 1.15
CA ILE A 8 7.23 -4.24 0.81
C ILE A 8 6.63 -5.31 -0.11
N ASN A 9 7.36 -5.73 -1.14
CA ASN A 9 6.87 -6.70 -2.11
C ASN A 9 6.80 -8.11 -1.53
N GLN A 10 7.73 -8.51 -0.66
CA GLN A 10 7.65 -9.77 0.08
C GLN A 10 6.40 -9.83 0.97
N ILE A 11 6.03 -8.74 1.62
CA ILE A 11 4.80 -8.65 2.45
C ILE A 11 3.54 -8.70 1.58
N ALA A 12 3.52 -7.93 0.48
CA ALA A 12 2.39 -7.85 -0.43
C ALA A 12 2.13 -9.16 -1.20
N GLN A 13 3.17 -9.99 -1.36
CA GLN A 13 3.13 -11.29 -2.04
C GLN A 13 3.10 -12.48 -1.08
N ASP A 14 2.78 -12.27 0.20
CA ASP A 14 2.64 -13.34 1.21
C ASP A 14 3.91 -14.20 1.40
N LYS A 15 5.09 -13.66 1.08
CA LYS A 15 6.38 -14.30 1.36
C LYS A 15 6.80 -14.13 2.81
N ILE A 16 6.27 -13.09 3.47
CA ILE A 16 6.44 -12.80 4.88
C ILE A 16 5.06 -12.44 5.45
N ASP A 17 4.82 -12.84 6.70
CA ASP A 17 3.62 -12.46 7.44
C ASP A 17 3.44 -10.94 7.50
N PHE A 18 2.18 -10.47 7.44
CA PHE A 18 1.90 -9.05 7.33
C PHE A 18 2.30 -8.28 8.60
N ASP A 19 1.91 -8.77 9.78
CA ASP A 19 2.15 -8.06 11.04
C ASP A 19 3.65 -8.03 11.36
N PHE A 20 4.31 -9.17 11.21
CA PHE A 20 5.76 -9.27 11.37
C PHE A 20 6.52 -8.39 10.35
N GLY A 21 6.13 -8.45 9.08
CA GLY A 21 6.76 -7.68 8.03
C GLY A 21 6.54 -6.17 8.17
N ALA A 22 5.33 -5.74 8.57
CA ALA A 22 5.02 -4.35 8.84
C ALA A 22 5.87 -3.82 10.01
N GLN A 23 6.00 -4.60 11.08
CA GLN A 23 6.88 -4.26 12.20
C GLN A 23 8.35 -4.12 11.74
N LEU A 24 8.85 -5.09 10.96
CA LEU A 24 10.21 -5.04 10.41
C LEU A 24 10.43 -3.81 9.51
N LEU A 25 9.43 -3.42 8.73
CA LEU A 25 9.49 -2.24 7.85
C LEU A 25 9.55 -0.93 8.67
N LEU A 26 8.84 -0.88 9.79
CA LEU A 26 8.80 0.28 10.69
C LEU A 26 10.04 0.38 11.60
N ASP A 27 10.62 -0.76 12.00
CA ASP A 27 11.82 -0.82 12.85
C ASP A 27 13.10 -0.52 12.08
N LYS A 28 13.12 -0.80 10.78
CA LYS A 28 14.20 -0.36 9.92
C LYS A 28 14.16 1.15 9.79
N ASN A 29 15.34 1.77 9.76
CA ASN A 29 15.55 3.23 9.73
C ASN A 29 15.18 3.87 8.37
N HIS A 30 14.10 3.40 7.73
CA HIS A 30 13.55 3.94 6.51
C HIS A 30 12.83 5.25 6.80
N SER A 31 12.99 6.25 5.91
CA SER A 31 12.24 7.49 6.08
C SER A 31 10.77 7.29 5.70
N PHE A 32 9.88 7.96 6.43
CA PHE A 32 8.46 7.99 6.08
C PHE A 32 8.24 8.39 4.62
N GLU A 33 8.97 9.41 4.14
CA GLU A 33 8.87 9.90 2.77
C GLU A 33 9.21 8.82 1.75
N GLN A 34 10.24 8.02 2.00
CA GLN A 34 10.66 6.93 1.11
C GLN A 34 9.58 5.85 1.03
N LEU A 35 9.12 5.35 2.17
CA LEU A 35 8.07 4.33 2.22
C LEU A 35 6.76 4.83 1.60
N PHE A 36 6.36 6.06 1.93
CA PHE A 36 5.15 6.67 1.41
C PHE A 36 5.20 6.82 -0.11
N LYS A 37 6.30 7.31 -0.67
CA LYS A 37 6.47 7.45 -2.13
C LYS A 37 6.42 6.11 -2.85
N THR A 38 7.12 5.09 -2.33
CA THR A 38 7.10 3.74 -2.90
C THR A 38 5.68 3.16 -2.89
N LEU A 39 5.00 3.17 -1.73
CA LEU A 39 3.65 2.63 -1.62
C LEU A 39 2.64 3.40 -2.48
N HIS A 40 2.74 4.73 -2.52
CA HIS A 40 1.91 5.55 -3.40
C HIS A 40 2.09 5.17 -4.87
N PHE A 41 3.33 5.02 -5.34
CA PHE A 41 3.61 4.59 -6.70
C PHE A 41 3.05 3.19 -6.99
N TYR A 42 3.25 2.22 -6.09
CA TYR A 42 2.76 0.86 -6.27
C TYR A 42 1.23 0.75 -6.24
N ILE A 43 0.55 1.47 -5.35
CA ILE A 43 -0.92 1.46 -5.27
C ILE A 43 -1.53 2.01 -6.56
N LEU A 44 -1.08 3.17 -7.05
CA LEU A 44 -1.65 3.76 -8.27
C LEU A 44 -1.36 2.92 -9.53
N ASN A 45 -0.33 2.07 -9.51
CA ASN A 45 -0.01 1.19 -10.63
C ASN A 45 -0.53 -0.24 -10.46
N SER A 46 -1.05 -0.60 -9.30
CA SER A 46 -1.73 -1.88 -9.07
C SER A 46 -3.24 -1.83 -9.29
N ILE A 47 -3.82 -0.63 -9.34
CA ILE A 47 -5.23 -0.43 -9.66
C ILE A 47 -5.41 -0.34 -11.19
N PRO A 48 -6.23 -1.19 -11.83
CA PRO A 48 -6.42 -1.20 -13.28
C PRO A 48 -7.10 0.08 -13.81
N ASP A 49 -8.15 0.56 -13.13
CA ASP A 49 -8.83 1.81 -13.50
C ASP A 49 -8.14 3.03 -12.87
N LYS A 50 -7.49 3.82 -13.72
CA LYS A 50 -6.73 5.02 -13.34
C LYS A 50 -7.54 6.32 -13.44
N ILE A 51 -8.83 6.26 -13.78
CA ILE A 51 -9.70 7.44 -13.92
C ILE A 51 -10.07 7.95 -12.54
N ASP A 52 -10.74 7.12 -11.73
CA ASP A 52 -11.22 7.49 -10.39
C ASP A 52 -10.48 6.78 -9.24
N TYR A 53 -9.70 5.73 -9.52
CA TYR A 53 -9.05 4.87 -8.53
C TYR A 53 -10.04 4.30 -7.51
N ASN A 54 -11.21 3.86 -7.98
CA ASN A 54 -12.33 3.49 -7.13
C ASN A 54 -12.87 2.06 -7.41
N SER A 55 -11.99 1.16 -7.88
CA SER A 55 -12.39 -0.23 -8.15
C SER A 55 -12.94 -0.94 -6.91
N GLU A 56 -13.73 -2.00 -7.12
CA GLU A 56 -14.28 -2.83 -6.04
C GLU A 56 -13.17 -3.41 -5.14
N THR A 57 -12.06 -3.84 -5.73
CA THR A 57 -10.87 -4.30 -5.00
C THR A 57 -10.29 -3.20 -4.13
N TYR A 58 -10.19 -1.97 -4.63
CA TYR A 58 -9.69 -0.85 -3.84
C TYR A 58 -10.62 -0.53 -2.67
N GLN A 59 -11.93 -0.53 -2.90
CA GLN A 59 -12.93 -0.34 -1.83
C GLN A 59 -12.86 -1.47 -0.78
N THR A 60 -12.67 -2.71 -1.21
CA THR A 60 -12.44 -3.85 -0.32
C THR A 60 -11.17 -3.64 0.52
N ALA A 61 -10.09 -3.18 -0.11
CA ALA A 61 -8.84 -2.90 0.58
C ALA A 61 -9.00 -1.81 1.66
N LEU A 62 -9.74 -0.73 1.37
CA LEU A 62 -10.05 0.33 2.34
C LEU A 62 -10.87 -0.15 3.53
N ASN A 63 -11.84 -1.04 3.28
CA ASN A 63 -12.75 -1.53 4.31
C ASN A 63 -12.15 -2.64 5.20
N THR A 64 -11.02 -3.21 4.78
CA THR A 64 -10.36 -4.33 5.47
C THR A 64 -9.03 -3.97 6.11
N ILE A 65 -8.65 -2.68 6.12
CA ILE A 65 -7.42 -2.21 6.79
C ILE A 65 -7.39 -2.72 8.24
N PRO A 66 -6.31 -3.38 8.70
CA PRO A 66 -6.22 -4.01 10.01
C PRO A 66 -5.94 -2.99 11.14
N LEU A 67 -6.65 -1.86 11.13
CA LEU A 67 -6.52 -0.78 12.10
C LEU A 67 -7.91 -0.23 12.45
N LYS A 68 -8.02 0.52 13.55
CA LYS A 68 -9.30 1.11 13.97
C LYS A 68 -9.80 2.08 12.89
N PRO A 69 -11.03 1.93 12.38
CA PRO A 69 -11.55 2.78 11.30
C PRO A 69 -11.68 4.26 11.69
N THR A 70 -11.69 4.55 12.99
CA THR A 70 -11.72 5.91 13.54
C THR A 70 -10.38 6.64 13.49
N TYR A 71 -9.28 5.98 13.11
CA TYR A 71 -7.99 6.64 12.98
C TYR A 71 -8.00 7.62 11.79
N THR A 72 -7.44 8.80 12.02
CA THR A 72 -7.35 9.91 11.06
C THR A 72 -6.97 9.49 9.64
N PRO A 73 -5.89 8.70 9.40
CA PRO A 73 -5.54 8.29 8.05
C PRO A 73 -6.60 7.41 7.36
N ILE A 74 -7.27 6.54 8.12
CA ILE A 74 -8.33 5.67 7.56
C ILE A 74 -9.56 6.50 7.21
N VAL A 75 -9.96 7.44 8.08
CA VAL A 75 -11.05 8.37 7.80
C VAL A 75 -10.75 9.21 6.55
N ILE A 76 -9.51 9.65 6.36
CA ILE A 76 -9.10 10.38 5.15
C ILE A 76 -9.23 9.50 3.90
N LEU A 77 -8.73 8.28 3.95
CA LEU A 77 -8.79 7.32 2.84
C LEU A 77 -10.23 6.99 2.43
N GLN A 78 -11.15 6.89 3.41
CA GLN A 78 -12.56 6.56 3.15
C GLN A 78 -13.41 7.75 2.69
N ARG A 79 -13.04 8.99 3.04
CA ARG A 79 -13.88 10.17 2.78
C ARG A 79 -13.49 10.99 1.56
N PHE A 80 -12.26 10.86 1.08
CA PHE A 80 -11.76 11.69 -0.02
C PHE A 80 -11.42 10.82 -1.23
N PRO A 81 -11.60 11.36 -2.46
CA PRO A 81 -11.07 10.71 -3.66
C PRO A 81 -9.58 10.39 -3.50
N THR A 82 -9.14 9.26 -4.04
CA THR A 82 -7.79 8.68 -3.82
C THR A 82 -6.67 9.72 -3.94
N LYS A 83 -6.61 10.49 -5.04
CA LYS A 83 -5.58 11.52 -5.25
C LYS A 83 -5.60 12.62 -4.17
N ILE A 84 -6.77 12.97 -3.66
CA ILE A 84 -6.93 13.98 -2.58
C ILE A 84 -6.54 13.36 -1.24
N ALA A 85 -6.93 12.11 -0.98
CA ALA A 85 -6.57 11.38 0.23
C ALA A 85 -5.04 11.31 0.38
N PHE A 86 -4.31 10.85 -0.64
CA PHE A 86 -2.84 10.77 -0.60
C PHE A 86 -2.16 12.12 -0.32
N LYS A 87 -2.64 13.22 -0.92
CA LYS A 87 -2.14 14.57 -0.60
C LYS A 87 -2.35 14.93 0.86
N LYS A 88 -3.52 14.62 1.43
CA LYS A 88 -3.83 14.88 2.84
C LYS A 88 -2.99 14.01 3.79
N LEU A 89 -2.79 12.73 3.46
CA LEU A 89 -1.95 11.83 4.25
C LEU A 89 -0.51 12.35 4.35
N ALA A 90 0.05 12.85 3.25
CA ALA A 90 1.41 13.41 3.24
C ALA A 90 1.58 14.65 4.14
N SER A 91 0.49 15.35 4.47
CA SER A 91 0.51 16.53 5.35
C SER A 91 0.22 16.24 6.82
N LEU A 92 -0.06 14.98 7.18
CA LEU A 92 -0.35 14.62 8.57
C LEU A 92 0.91 14.72 9.45
N PRO A 93 0.74 14.99 10.75
CA PRO A 93 1.85 15.00 11.69
C PRO A 93 2.49 13.61 11.81
N SER A 94 3.78 13.58 12.18
CA SER A 94 4.61 12.37 12.17
C SER A 94 4.13 11.25 13.10
N ASN A 95 3.31 11.55 14.11
CA ASN A 95 2.67 10.56 14.97
C ASN A 95 1.58 9.72 14.25
N GLU A 96 1.21 10.09 13.02
CA GLU A 96 0.35 9.30 12.15
C GLU A 96 1.13 8.41 11.16
N SER A 97 2.45 8.63 10.99
CA SER A 97 3.26 7.96 9.97
C SER A 97 3.14 6.45 9.98
N GLN A 98 3.24 5.80 11.15
CA GLN A 98 3.11 4.34 11.25
C GLN A 98 1.75 3.85 10.75
N LYS A 99 0.66 4.53 11.15
CA LYS A 99 -0.71 4.17 10.75
C LYS A 99 -0.90 4.35 9.25
N ILE A 100 -0.31 5.41 8.68
CA ILE A 100 -0.31 5.65 7.23
C ILE A 100 0.41 4.51 6.51
N ILE A 101 1.63 4.17 6.92
CA ILE A 101 2.42 3.11 6.26
C ILE A 101 1.70 1.76 6.33
N ILE A 102 1.19 1.36 7.49
CA ILE A 102 0.43 0.11 7.64
C ILE A 102 -0.80 0.11 6.73
N SER A 103 -1.56 1.22 6.70
CA SER A 103 -2.75 1.33 5.85
C SER A 103 -2.42 1.20 4.37
N LEU A 104 -1.38 1.90 3.90
CA LEU A 104 -0.96 1.87 2.50
C LEU A 104 -0.36 0.50 2.11
N LEU A 105 0.41 -0.13 3.00
CA LEU A 105 0.94 -1.47 2.77
C LEU A 105 -0.17 -2.50 2.64
N TRP A 106 -1.21 -2.42 3.48
CA TRP A 106 -2.39 -3.28 3.36
C TRP A 106 -3.12 -3.05 2.03
N ILE A 107 -3.35 -1.79 1.66
CA ILE A 107 -3.99 -1.45 0.39
C ILE A 107 -3.22 -2.05 -0.78
N PHE A 108 -1.89 -1.85 -0.81
CA PHE A 108 -1.03 -2.39 -1.86
C PHE A 108 -1.10 -3.92 -1.92
N LYS A 109 -1.04 -4.61 -0.77
CA LYS A 109 -1.18 -6.07 -0.70
C LYS A 109 -2.44 -6.55 -1.42
N ILE A 110 -3.59 -5.95 -1.14
CA ILE A 110 -4.87 -6.37 -1.74
C ILE A 110 -4.93 -6.02 -3.23
N THR A 111 -4.56 -4.80 -3.62
CA THR A 111 -4.61 -4.38 -5.04
C THR A 111 -3.61 -5.14 -5.91
N ASP A 112 -2.40 -5.38 -5.39
CA ASP A 112 -1.38 -6.16 -6.12
C ASP A 112 -1.73 -7.64 -6.21
N THR A 113 -2.38 -8.20 -5.19
CA THR A 113 -2.89 -9.58 -5.25
C THR A 113 -3.91 -9.75 -6.36
N GLU A 114 -4.87 -8.82 -6.49
CA GLU A 114 -5.82 -8.84 -7.59
C GLU A 114 -5.13 -8.73 -8.93
N ARG A 115 -4.19 -7.78 -9.08
CA ARG A 115 -3.42 -7.60 -10.32
C ARG A 115 -2.66 -8.87 -10.71
N ARG A 116 -1.96 -9.52 -9.77
CA ARG A 116 -1.25 -10.78 -10.00
C ARG A 116 -2.18 -11.91 -10.42
N ASN A 117 -3.41 -11.94 -9.89
CA ASN A 117 -4.39 -12.98 -10.19
C ASN A 117 -5.18 -12.72 -11.49
N THR A 118 -5.14 -11.51 -12.03
CA THR A 118 -5.92 -11.10 -13.20
C THR A 118 -5.02 -10.67 -14.37
N GLU A 119 -4.54 -9.43 -14.35
CA GLU A 119 -3.74 -8.82 -15.43
C GLU A 119 -2.38 -9.48 -15.61
N CYS A 120 -1.74 -9.91 -14.52
CA CYS A 120 -0.38 -10.46 -14.52
C CYS A 120 -0.34 -11.99 -14.34
N LYS A 121 -1.49 -12.66 -14.43
CA LYS A 121 -1.62 -14.11 -14.18
C LYS A 121 -0.74 -14.96 -15.09
N ASN A 122 -0.47 -14.49 -16.31
CA ASN A 122 0.34 -15.18 -17.32
C ASN A 122 1.74 -14.55 -17.46
N GLY A 123 2.20 -13.82 -16.45
CA GLY A 123 3.45 -13.05 -16.47
C GLY A 123 3.23 -11.57 -16.77
N CYS A 124 4.21 -10.74 -16.38
CA CYS A 124 4.26 -9.32 -16.66
C CYS A 124 5.67 -8.76 -16.45
N ASP A 125 5.94 -7.56 -16.96
CA ASP A 125 7.25 -6.89 -16.83
C ASP A 125 7.33 -5.92 -15.64
N HIS A 126 6.44 -6.07 -14.64
CA HIS A 126 6.50 -5.24 -13.45
C HIS A 126 7.65 -5.69 -12.55
N PHE A 127 8.69 -4.85 -12.45
CA PHE A 127 9.89 -5.16 -11.66
C PHE A 127 9.61 -5.51 -10.18
N TRP A 128 8.49 -5.06 -9.60
CA TRP A 128 8.12 -5.35 -8.21
C TRP A 128 7.52 -6.76 -8.01
N HIS A 129 7.27 -7.50 -9.11
CA HIS A 129 6.91 -8.92 -9.09
C HIS A 129 8.13 -9.84 -9.17
N GLU A 130 9.30 -9.30 -9.50
CA GLU A 130 10.58 -10.03 -9.51
C GLU A 130 11.22 -9.97 -8.12
N LEU A 131 11.05 -11.03 -7.33
CA LEU A 131 11.61 -11.12 -5.97
C LEU A 131 12.96 -11.83 -5.88
N ASP A 132 13.45 -12.38 -6.99
CA ASP A 132 14.68 -13.15 -7.11
C ASP A 132 15.88 -12.29 -7.56
#